data_AF-A0A7J5D822-F1
#
_entry.id   AF-A0A7J5D822-F1
#
_cell.length_a   1.000
_cell.length_b   1.000
_cell.length_c   1.000
_cell.angle_alpha   90.00
_cell.angle_beta   90.00
_cell.angle_gamma   90.00
#
_symmetry.space_group_name_H-M   'P 1'
#
loop_
_entity.id
_entity.type
_entity.pdbx_description
1 polymer ?
#
loop_
_entity_poly.entity_id
_entity_poly.type
_entity_poly.pdbx_seq_one_letter_code
_entity_poly.pdbx_strand_id
1 'polypeptide(L)'
;MMNHAIAARRIAVAVAAVGLFTVTTTACATGPTSRKEVCERYDSLGDRIGIGGVFGNPVFWAAGELADVADRYEGPEDLSADAERLDTISDSDETSVPELSQATGSIATLCGHPLGLGSTLPST
;
A
#
# COMPACT_ATOMS: atom_id res chain seq x y z
N MET A 1 4.68 -13.87 47.64
CA MET A 1 3.53 -14.19 48.50
C MET A 1 2.54 -13.02 48.44
N MET A 2 1.29 -13.33 48.05
CA MET A 2 0.02 -12.58 48.18
C MET A 2 -0.01 -11.09 47.78
N ASN A 3 -0.61 -10.70 46.65
CA ASN A 3 -2.05 -10.49 46.40
C ASN A 3 -2.83 -9.81 47.55
N HIS A 4 -3.69 -8.86 47.18
CA HIS A 4 -4.95 -8.36 47.77
C HIS A 4 -4.98 -6.82 47.62
N ALA A 5 -6.05 -6.12 47.28
CA ALA A 5 -7.35 -6.44 46.73
C ALA A 5 -7.97 -5.11 46.30
N ILE A 6 -8.70 -5.14 45.19
CA ILE A 6 -9.71 -4.23 44.66
C ILE A 6 -10.20 -3.15 45.65
N ALA A 7 -9.88 -1.88 45.36
CA ALA A 7 -10.67 -0.74 45.83
C ALA A 7 -11.33 -0.08 44.61
N ALA A 8 -12.52 -0.56 44.29
CA ALA A 8 -13.39 -0.04 43.25
C ALA A 8 -13.84 1.38 43.60
N ARG A 9 -13.19 2.39 43.01
CA ARG A 9 -13.68 3.77 43.07
C ARG A 9 -14.57 4.00 41.85
N ARG A 10 -15.88 3.96 42.09
CA ARG A 10 -16.93 4.34 41.13
C ARG A 10 -16.63 5.76 40.64
N ILE A 11 -16.19 5.90 39.39
CA ILE A 11 -16.10 7.20 38.72
C ILE A 11 -17.14 7.16 37.60
N ALA A 12 -18.05 8.12 37.71
CA ALA A 12 -19.24 8.26 36.90
C ALA A 12 -18.93 8.30 35.41
N VAL A 13 -19.75 7.59 34.65
CA VAL A 13 -19.80 7.61 33.20
C VAL A 13 -20.18 9.03 32.75
N ALA A 14 -19.20 9.77 32.24
CA ALA A 14 -19.45 10.98 31.47
C ALA A 14 -19.51 10.57 29.98
N VAL A 15 -20.72 10.33 29.50
CA VAL A 15 -21.00 10.23 28.06
C VAL A 15 -20.84 11.62 27.47
N ALA A 16 -19.75 11.86 26.75
CA ALA A 16 -19.59 13.04 25.92
C ALA A 16 -18.83 12.68 24.63
N ALA A 17 -19.59 12.75 23.54
CA ALA A 17 -19.17 13.09 22.18
C ALA A 17 -18.06 12.28 21.49
N VAL A 18 -18.51 11.51 20.49
CA VAL A 18 -17.93 11.39 19.13
C VAL A 18 -16.40 11.31 19.05
N GLY A 19 -15.92 10.08 18.93
CA GLY A 19 -14.56 9.77 18.50
C GLY A 19 -14.45 8.28 18.27
N LEU A 20 -14.92 7.81 17.12
CA LEU A 20 -14.65 6.45 16.62
C LEU A 20 -13.14 6.31 16.40
N PHE A 21 -12.38 6.05 17.46
CA PHE A 21 -11.07 5.45 17.35
C PHE A 21 -11.30 3.94 17.20
N THR A 22 -11.72 3.54 16.00
CA THR A 22 -11.50 2.17 15.54
C THR A 22 -10.00 2.02 15.40
N VAL A 23 -9.37 1.39 16.39
CA VAL A 23 -8.03 0.85 16.25
C VAL A 23 -8.14 -0.17 15.12
N THR A 24 -7.79 0.25 13.90
CA THR A 24 -7.59 -0.65 12.79
C THR A 24 -6.41 -1.51 13.19
N THR A 25 -6.69 -2.75 13.60
CA THR A 25 -5.68 -3.79 13.59
C THR A 25 -5.07 -3.73 12.20
N THR A 26 -3.79 -3.37 12.11
CA THR A 26 -2.99 -3.61 10.91
C THR A 26 -3.15 -5.10 10.64
N ALA A 27 -4.04 -5.44 9.71
CA ALA A 27 -4.17 -6.81 9.26
C ALA A 27 -2.80 -7.14 8.70
N CYS A 28 -2.05 -7.98 9.41
CA CYS A 28 -0.90 -8.66 8.82
C CYS A 28 -1.49 -9.45 7.64
N ALA A 29 -1.47 -8.85 6.45
CA ALA A 29 -1.95 -9.49 5.24
C ALA A 29 -0.91 -10.54 4.87
N THR A 30 -1.04 -11.74 5.44
CA THR A 30 -0.12 -12.86 5.25
C THR A 30 -0.64 -13.89 4.25
N GLY A 31 -1.69 -13.54 3.49
CA GLY A 31 -2.29 -14.39 2.46
C GLY A 31 -1.92 -13.97 1.04
N PRO A 32 -2.16 -14.84 0.05
CA PRO A 32 -1.91 -14.51 -1.35
C PRO A 32 -2.81 -13.39 -1.85
N THR A 33 -2.32 -12.58 -2.78
CA THR A 33 -3.07 -11.47 -3.39
C THR A 33 -3.69 -11.84 -4.72
N SER A 34 -4.60 -10.99 -5.20
CA SER A 34 -5.25 -11.16 -6.49
C SER A 34 -4.71 -10.17 -7.53
N ARG A 35 -4.86 -10.51 -8.82
CA ARG A 35 -4.53 -9.60 -9.93
C ARG A 35 -5.21 -8.23 -9.78
N LYS A 36 -6.47 -8.22 -9.31
CA LYS A 36 -7.23 -6.98 -9.08
C LYS A 36 -6.53 -6.08 -8.07
N GLU A 37 -6.08 -6.64 -6.96
CA GLU A 37 -5.42 -5.89 -5.89
C GLU A 37 -4.06 -5.35 -6.34
N VAL A 38 -3.27 -6.14 -7.05
CA VAL A 38 -2.00 -5.68 -7.66
C VAL A 38 -2.25 -4.49 -8.59
N CYS A 39 -3.24 -4.59 -9.48
CA CYS A 39 -3.54 -3.50 -10.41
C CYS A 39 -4.12 -2.25 -9.73
N GLU A 40 -4.94 -2.41 -8.70
CA GLU A 40 -5.42 -1.27 -7.89
C GLU A 40 -4.26 -0.52 -7.21
N ARG A 41 -3.25 -1.24 -6.69
CA ARG A 41 -2.05 -0.61 -6.12
C ARG A 41 -1.16 0.03 -7.19
N TYR A 42 -1.07 -0.59 -8.35
CA TYR A 42 -0.34 -0.07 -9.50
C TYR A 42 -0.92 1.24 -10.01
N ASP A 43 -2.25 1.33 -10.12
CA ASP A 43 -2.97 2.55 -10.49
C ASP A 43 -2.77 3.65 -9.46
N SER A 44 -2.88 3.30 -8.17
CA SER A 44 -2.63 4.24 -7.07
C SER A 44 -1.20 4.79 -7.09
N LEU A 45 -0.19 3.98 -7.46
CA LEU A 45 1.18 4.47 -7.68
C LEU A 45 1.20 5.45 -8.85
N GLY A 46 0.59 5.09 -9.99
CA GLY A 46 0.50 5.93 -11.18
C GLY A 46 -0.12 7.32 -10.93
N ASP A 47 -1.22 7.38 -10.18
CA ASP A 47 -1.91 8.63 -9.84
C ASP A 47 -1.03 9.57 -9.03
N ARG A 48 -0.19 9.02 -8.14
CA ARG A 48 0.72 9.81 -7.28
C ARG A 48 1.91 10.38 -8.05
N ILE A 49 2.27 9.78 -9.18
CA ILE A 49 3.30 10.29 -10.09
C ILE A 49 2.78 11.48 -10.90
N GLY A 50 1.50 11.48 -11.27
CA GLY A 50 0.87 12.52 -12.10
C GLY A 50 0.73 13.88 -11.40
N ILE A 51 0.78 13.92 -10.07
CA ILE A 51 0.58 15.14 -9.28
C ILE A 51 1.94 15.79 -8.97
N GLY A 52 2.53 16.38 -10.01
CA GLY A 52 3.52 17.45 -9.86
C GLY A 52 4.95 17.05 -9.48
N GLY A 53 5.68 16.44 -10.43
CA GLY A 53 7.13 16.61 -10.69
C GLY A 53 8.17 16.27 -9.61
N VAL A 54 7.81 16.26 -8.33
CA VAL A 54 8.67 15.95 -7.19
C VAL A 54 8.15 14.65 -6.59
N PHE A 55 8.93 13.58 -6.76
CA PHE A 55 8.69 12.34 -6.06
C PHE A 55 8.92 12.56 -4.57
N GLY A 56 7.84 12.54 -3.81
CA GLY A 56 7.88 12.66 -2.36
C GLY A 56 7.46 11.37 -1.67
N ASN A 57 7.41 11.43 -0.34
CA ASN A 57 6.95 10.35 0.54
C ASN A 57 5.69 9.59 0.04
N PRO A 58 4.67 10.22 -0.58
CA PRO A 58 3.52 9.48 -1.09
C PRO A 58 3.84 8.45 -2.19
N VAL A 59 4.84 8.71 -3.04
CA VAL A 59 5.24 7.82 -4.13
C VAL A 59 6.06 6.66 -3.58
N PHE A 60 7.03 6.94 -2.71
CA PHE A 60 7.82 5.90 -2.04
C PHE A 60 6.93 4.95 -1.23
N TRP A 61 5.99 5.50 -0.47
CA TRP A 61 5.02 4.69 0.27
C TRP A 61 4.10 3.86 -0.66
N ALA A 62 3.71 4.41 -1.81
CA ALA A 62 2.94 3.66 -2.81
C ALA A 62 3.74 2.51 -3.43
N ALA A 63 5.04 2.74 -3.68
CA ALA A 63 5.94 1.72 -4.20
C ALA A 63 6.07 0.57 -3.20
N GLY A 64 6.21 0.85 -1.90
CA GLY A 64 6.24 -0.17 -0.86
C GLY A 64 4.93 -0.95 -0.73
N GLU A 65 3.77 -0.28 -0.80
CA GLU A 65 2.48 -0.97 -0.83
C GLU A 65 2.33 -1.89 -2.06
N LEU A 66 2.81 -1.44 -3.22
CA LEU A 66 2.79 -2.23 -4.45
C LEU A 66 3.77 -3.41 -4.36
N ALA A 67 4.94 -3.22 -3.80
CA ALA A 67 5.93 -4.26 -3.56
C ALA A 67 5.35 -5.41 -2.72
N ASP A 68 4.72 -5.08 -1.59
CA ASP A 68 4.12 -6.08 -0.69
C ASP A 68 3.04 -6.92 -1.39
N VAL A 69 2.16 -6.29 -2.19
CA VAL A 69 1.10 -7.04 -2.87
C VAL A 69 1.61 -7.83 -4.07
N ALA A 70 2.64 -7.34 -4.75
CA ALA A 70 3.27 -8.01 -5.88
C ALA A 70 4.08 -9.24 -5.43
N ASP A 71 4.80 -9.14 -4.31
CA ASP A 71 5.55 -10.27 -3.73
C ASP A 71 4.62 -11.42 -3.31
N ARG A 72 3.42 -11.08 -2.82
CA ARG A 72 2.40 -12.06 -2.39
C ARG A 72 1.48 -12.53 -3.53
N TYR A 73 1.71 -12.16 -4.78
CA TYR A 73 0.87 -12.58 -5.91
C TYR A 73 1.17 -14.02 -6.34
N GLU A 74 0.15 -14.90 -6.35
CA GLU A 74 0.28 -16.33 -6.71
C GLU A 74 -0.18 -16.65 -8.16
N GLY A 75 -0.19 -15.66 -9.05
CA GLY A 75 -0.57 -15.88 -10.45
C GLY A 75 0.53 -16.52 -11.30
N PRO A 76 0.25 -16.78 -12.60
CA PRO A 76 1.21 -17.38 -13.51
C PRO A 76 2.39 -16.44 -13.86
N GLU A 77 2.22 -15.14 -13.69
CA GLU A 77 3.27 -14.14 -13.85
C GLU A 77 4.13 -14.04 -12.59
N ASP A 78 5.46 -14.07 -12.77
CA ASP A 78 6.39 -13.80 -11.68
C ASP A 78 6.59 -12.29 -11.51
N LEU A 79 6.11 -11.76 -10.38
CA LEU A 79 6.22 -10.35 -10.02
C LEU A 79 7.30 -10.08 -8.97
N SER A 80 7.98 -11.11 -8.46
CA SER A 80 8.94 -10.98 -7.34
C SER A 80 10.08 -10.01 -7.66
N ALA A 81 10.59 -10.05 -8.90
CA ALA A 81 11.64 -9.14 -9.34
C ALA A 81 11.17 -7.67 -9.43
N ASP A 82 9.90 -7.44 -9.77
CA ASP A 82 9.30 -6.10 -9.74
C ASP A 82 9.10 -5.64 -8.29
N ALA A 83 8.63 -6.54 -7.42
CA ALA A 83 8.46 -6.28 -5.99
C ALA A 83 9.77 -5.86 -5.32
N GLU A 84 10.87 -6.58 -5.55
CA GLU A 84 12.19 -6.25 -4.98
C GLU A 84 12.70 -4.87 -5.43
N ARG A 85 12.49 -4.51 -6.69
CA ARG A 85 12.87 -3.19 -7.21
C ARG A 85 12.01 -2.08 -6.59
N LEU A 86 10.71 -2.32 -6.44
CA LEU A 86 9.79 -1.38 -5.81
C LEU A 86 10.08 -1.17 -4.33
N ASP A 87 10.42 -2.25 -3.62
CA ASP A 87 10.85 -2.20 -2.21
C ASP A 87 12.10 -1.33 -2.06
N THR A 88 13.11 -1.54 -2.93
CA THR A 88 14.31 -0.71 -3.00
C THR A 88 13.99 0.77 -3.24
N ILE A 89 13.09 1.07 -4.18
CA ILE A 89 12.65 2.45 -4.44
C ILE A 89 11.94 3.02 -3.22
N SER A 90 11.13 2.22 -2.52
CA SER A 90 10.36 2.68 -1.34
C SER A 90 11.25 3.13 -0.18
N ASP A 91 12.44 2.55 -0.05
CA ASP A 91 13.46 2.91 0.94
C ASP A 91 14.42 4.01 0.47
N SER A 92 14.27 4.49 -0.77
CA SER A 92 15.16 5.49 -1.37
C SER A 92 14.72 6.93 -1.08
N ASP A 93 15.68 7.86 -1.05
CA ASP A 93 15.41 9.30 -0.88
C ASP A 93 14.99 9.99 -2.18
N GLU A 94 15.33 9.39 -3.33
CA GLU A 94 15.03 9.89 -4.67
C GLU A 94 14.67 8.75 -5.62
N THR A 95 13.89 9.06 -6.65
CA THR A 95 13.59 8.15 -7.76
C THR A 95 13.17 8.95 -9.00
N SER A 96 12.87 8.26 -10.09
CA SER A 96 12.48 8.86 -11.36
C SER A 96 11.37 8.07 -12.07
N VAL A 97 10.62 8.72 -12.97
CA VAL A 97 9.60 8.02 -13.79
C VAL A 97 10.19 6.81 -14.54
N PRO A 98 11.36 6.90 -15.20
CA PRO A 98 11.93 5.76 -15.91
C PRO A 98 12.29 4.60 -14.99
N GLU A 99 12.76 4.90 -13.78
CA GLU A 99 13.10 3.88 -12.78
C GLU A 99 11.85 3.18 -12.25
N LEU A 100 10.81 3.94 -11.90
CA LEU A 100 9.50 3.38 -11.52
C LEU A 100 8.86 2.56 -12.65
N SER A 101 8.99 3.03 -13.90
CA SER A 101 8.48 2.30 -15.07
C SER A 101 9.25 1.00 -15.30
N GLN A 102 10.55 0.96 -15.00
CA GLN A 102 11.36 -0.26 -15.11
C GLN A 102 11.05 -1.23 -13.96
N ALA A 103 10.88 -0.70 -12.75
CA ALA A 103 10.55 -1.48 -11.56
C ALA A 103 9.17 -2.15 -11.65
N THR A 104 8.29 -1.67 -12.52
CA THR A 104 6.91 -2.15 -12.67
C THR A 104 6.63 -2.85 -14.00
N GLY A 105 7.66 -3.30 -14.74
CA GLY A 105 7.49 -3.80 -16.11
C GLY A 105 6.59 -5.04 -16.24
N SER A 106 6.74 -6.03 -15.37
CA SER A 106 5.88 -7.22 -15.33
C SER A 106 4.49 -6.87 -14.81
N ILE A 107 4.39 -5.98 -13.81
CA ILE A 107 3.11 -5.49 -13.28
C ILE A 107 2.32 -4.74 -14.36
N ALA A 108 2.98 -3.89 -15.16
CA ALA A 108 2.38 -3.19 -16.29
C ALA A 108 1.81 -4.18 -17.33
N THR A 109 2.54 -5.26 -17.58
CA THR A 109 2.10 -6.33 -18.48
C THR A 109 0.88 -7.06 -17.92
N LEU A 110 0.88 -7.34 -16.60
CA LEU A 110 -0.24 -7.96 -15.90
C LEU A 110 -1.50 -7.08 -15.94
N CYS A 111 -1.35 -5.77 -15.75
CA CYS A 111 -2.47 -4.83 -15.69
C CYS A 111 -2.89 -4.29 -17.06
N GLY A 112 -2.05 -4.45 -18.08
CA GLY A 112 -2.37 -4.13 -19.48
C GLY A 112 -2.24 -2.65 -19.84
N HIS A 113 -1.56 -1.86 -19.01
CA HIS A 113 -1.30 -0.44 -19.27
C HIS A 113 0.02 0.00 -18.61
N PRO A 114 0.67 1.06 -19.12
CA PRO A 114 1.86 1.61 -18.48
C PRO A 114 1.50 2.46 -17.26
N LEU A 115 2.53 2.77 -16.49
CA LEU A 115 2.43 3.49 -15.22
C LEU A 115 1.98 4.93 -15.46
N GLY A 116 1.06 5.42 -14.63
CA GLY A 116 0.54 6.80 -14.72
C GLY A 116 -0.59 7.01 -15.73
N LEU A 117 -1.09 5.95 -16.38
CA LEU A 117 -2.27 6.02 -17.25
C LEU A 117 -3.57 5.49 -16.61
N GLY A 118 -3.50 4.96 -15.39
CA GLY A 118 -4.55 4.16 -14.73
C GLY A 118 -5.92 4.82 -14.50
N SER A 119 -6.02 6.15 -14.58
CA SER A 119 -7.25 6.88 -14.21
C SER A 119 -7.91 7.67 -15.36
N THR A 120 -7.40 7.58 -16.60
CA THR A 120 -7.92 8.38 -17.73
C THR A 120 -8.80 7.64 -18.73
N LEU A 121 -8.94 6.32 -18.61
CA LEU A 121 -9.87 5.56 -19.45
C LEU A 121 -11.23 5.45 -18.75
N PRO A 122 -12.30 6.09 -19.26
CA PRO A 122 -13.64 5.85 -18.74
C PRO A 122 -13.99 4.39 -18.95
N SER A 123 -14.35 3.70 -17.88
CA SER A 123 -14.98 2.38 -17.96
C SER A 123 -16.33 2.55 -18.66
N THR A 124 -16.39 2.21 -19.95
CA THR A 124 -17.64 2.13 -20.73
C THR A 124 -18.33 0.80 -20.53
#